data_AF-A0A3L7QHS9-F1
#
_entry.id   AF-A0A3L7QHS9-F1
#
_cell.length_a   1.000
_cell.length_b   1.000
_cell.length_c   1.000
_cell.angle_alpha   90.00
_cell.angle_beta   90.00
_cell.angle_gamma   90.00
#
_symmetry.space_group_name_H-M   'P 1'
#
loop_
_entity.id
_entity.type
_entity.pdbx_description
1 polymer ?
#
loop_
_entity_poly.entity_id
_entity_poly.type
_entity_poly.pdbx_seq_one_letter_code
_entity_poly.pdbx_strand_id
1 'polypeptide(L)'
;MLHIPALRLGKPYTSLNKTQLVHHVTGETIAEVSQVNGSQIVRDISQMEDARNELQAIPMAKLMHMVKEAGRIFATDSLPCGDQMQSFDDYIRNLSSTTGSPMVFCKRNAGKVEYVLRNIDTIIAGLTLG
;
A
#
# COMPACT_ATOMS: atom_id res chain seq x y z
N MET A 1 12.30 5.37 15.60
CA MET A 1 12.33 5.71 14.16
C MET A 1 11.48 4.68 13.45
N LEU A 2 10.48 5.12 12.68
CA LEU A 2 9.53 4.21 12.01
C LEU A 2 10.28 3.23 11.09
N HIS A 3 10.04 1.93 11.23
CA HIS A 3 10.59 0.95 10.31
C HIS A 3 9.50 0.32 9.44
N ILE A 4 9.55 0.55 8.13
CA ILE A 4 8.59 -0.01 7.17
C ILE A 4 9.17 -1.31 6.60
N PRO A 5 8.61 -2.48 6.92
CA PRO A 5 9.07 -3.75 6.36
C PRO A 5 8.66 -3.85 4.88
N ALA A 6 9.37 -4.67 4.11
CA ALA A 6 8.86 -5.11 2.83
C ALA A 6 7.73 -6.12 3.05
N LEU A 7 6.76 -6.18 2.14
CA LEU A 7 5.75 -7.23 2.14
C LEU A 7 6.08 -8.25 1.05
N ARG A 8 6.33 -9.50 1.44
CA ARG A 8 6.61 -10.61 0.52
C ARG A 8 5.50 -11.64 0.65
N LEU A 9 4.68 -11.78 -0.39
CA LEU A 9 3.47 -12.63 -0.39
C LEU A 9 2.56 -12.35 0.83
N GLY A 10 2.36 -11.07 1.14
CA GLY A 10 1.53 -10.62 2.27
C GLY A 10 2.19 -10.71 3.65
N LYS A 11 3.43 -11.20 3.76
CA LYS A 11 4.15 -11.33 5.04
C LYS A 11 5.21 -10.22 5.20
N PRO A 12 5.28 -9.57 6.37
CA PRO A 12 6.36 -8.63 6.68
C PRO A 12 7.73 -9.29 6.61
N TYR A 13 8.68 -8.59 5.98
CA TYR A 13 10.07 -9.00 5.84
C TYR A 13 11.01 -7.84 6.19
N THR A 14 11.79 -8.03 7.25
CA THR A 14 12.86 -7.11 7.65
C THR A 14 14.17 -7.53 6.99
N SER A 15 14.65 -6.71 6.07
CA SER A 15 15.92 -6.88 5.36
C SER A 15 17.11 -6.31 6.15
N LEU A 16 18.31 -6.82 5.83
CA LEU A 16 19.57 -6.21 6.26
C LEU A 16 19.82 -4.87 5.55
N ASN A 17 19.47 -4.78 4.26
CA ASN A 17 19.60 -3.56 3.47
C ASN A 17 18.36 -2.67 3.65
N LYS A 18 18.53 -1.44 4.10
CA LYS A 18 17.45 -0.48 4.36
C LYS A 18 17.78 0.85 3.70
N THR A 19 16.75 1.54 3.25
CA THR A 19 16.84 2.91 2.73
C THR A 19 16.19 3.86 3.72
N GLN A 20 16.82 5.00 3.95
CA GLN A 20 16.26 6.07 4.76
C GLN A 20 15.29 6.92 3.92
N LEU A 21 14.12 7.18 4.49
CA LEU A 21 13.20 8.21 4.01
C LEU A 21 13.45 9.49 4.80
N VAL A 22 13.64 10.59 4.08
CA VAL A 22 13.95 11.89 4.66
C VAL A 22 12.80 12.88 4.45
N HIS A 23 12.66 13.81 5.38
CA HIS A 23 11.75 14.94 5.22
C HIS A 23 12.29 15.90 4.16
N HIS A 24 11.48 16.26 3.16
CA HIS A 24 11.95 17.02 1.99
C HIS A 24 12.53 18.40 2.33
N VAL A 25 11.99 19.11 3.34
CA VAL A 25 12.53 20.41 3.80
C VAL A 25 13.71 20.27 4.75
N THR A 26 13.53 19.56 5.88
CA THR A 26 14.52 19.55 6.97
C THR A 26 15.68 18.59 6.73
N GLY A 27 15.52 17.61 5.83
CA GLY A 27 16.49 16.53 5.61
C GLY A 27 16.54 15.49 6.74
N GLU A 28 15.71 15.62 7.76
CA GLU A 28 15.66 14.68 8.88
C GLU A 28 15.17 13.30 8.42
N THR A 29 15.82 12.24 8.89
CA THR A 29 15.37 10.86 8.65
C THR A 29 14.11 10.58 9.44
N ILE A 30 13.01 10.29 8.73
CA ILE A 30 11.70 10.04 9.34
C ILE A 30 11.34 8.55 9.39
N ALA A 31 11.92 7.74 8.51
CA ALA A 31 11.69 6.30 8.50
C ALA A 31 12.83 5.53 7.83
N GLU A 32 12.90 4.23 8.08
CA GLU A 32 13.73 3.28 7.34
C GLU A 32 12.85 2.23 6.66
N VAL A 33 13.08 2.00 5.38
CA VAL A 33 12.32 1.04 4.57
C VAL A 33 13.19 -0.14 4.19
N SER A 34 12.72 -1.35 4.50
CA SER A 34 13.37 -2.58 4.06
C SER A 34 13.38 -2.71 2.55
N GLN A 35 14.56 -2.98 1.98
CA GLN A 35 14.77 -3.19 0.56
C GLN A 35 14.74 -4.68 0.23
N VAL A 36 14.10 -5.01 -0.90
CA VAL A 36 14.09 -6.36 -1.46
C VAL A 36 15.06 -6.42 -2.63
N ASN A 37 15.97 -7.40 -2.63
CA ASN A 37 16.96 -7.56 -3.69
C ASN A 37 16.44 -8.46 -4.82
N GLY A 38 17.17 -8.48 -5.96
CA GLY A 38 16.77 -9.27 -7.13
C GLY A 38 16.57 -10.76 -6.87
N SER A 39 17.42 -11.40 -6.05
CA SER A 39 17.28 -12.82 -5.72
C SER A 39 16.01 -13.13 -4.92
N GLN A 40 15.59 -12.21 -4.05
CA GLN A 40 14.36 -12.33 -3.27
C GLN A 40 13.13 -12.16 -4.16
N ILE A 41 13.17 -11.19 -5.09
CA ILE A 41 12.12 -11.00 -6.11
C ILE A 41 11.97 -12.26 -6.96
N VAL A 42 13.06 -12.83 -7.47
CA VAL A 42 13.02 -14.07 -8.28
C VAL A 42 12.38 -15.23 -7.49
N ARG A 43 12.70 -15.36 -6.19
CA ARG A 43 12.10 -16.37 -5.32
C ARG A 43 10.61 -16.16 -5.06
N ASP A 44 10.18 -14.90 -4.99
CA ASP A 44 8.75 -14.59 -4.83
C ASP A 44 8.00 -14.85 -6.14
N ILE A 45 8.61 -14.51 -7.28
CA ILE A 45 8.08 -14.80 -8.62
C ILE A 45 7.89 -16.30 -8.84
N SER A 46 8.82 -17.14 -8.38
CA SER A 46 8.70 -18.60 -8.53
C SER A 46 7.51 -19.20 -7.77
N GLN A 47 6.85 -18.44 -6.88
CA GLN A 47 5.65 -18.85 -6.15
C GLN A 47 4.38 -18.15 -6.66
N MET A 48 4.49 -17.33 -7.71
CA MET A 48 3.34 -16.56 -8.21
C MET A 48 2.25 -17.42 -8.85
N GLU A 49 2.60 -18.59 -9.39
CA GLU A 49 1.60 -19.51 -9.95
C GLU A 49 0.68 -20.05 -8.86
N ASP A 50 1.24 -20.48 -7.73
CA ASP A 50 0.47 -20.92 -6.56
C ASP A 50 -0.40 -19.77 -6.01
N ALA A 51 0.19 -18.59 -5.83
CA ALA A 51 -0.55 -17.41 -5.37
C ALA A 51 -1.70 -17.02 -6.33
N ARG A 52 -1.47 -17.16 -7.64
CA ARG A 52 -2.51 -16.93 -8.67
C ARG A 52 -3.61 -17.96 -8.56
N ASN A 53 -3.28 -19.24 -8.40
CA ASN A 53 -4.27 -20.31 -8.25
C ASN A 53 -5.13 -20.09 -7.00
N GLU A 54 -4.53 -19.68 -5.88
CA GLU A 54 -5.26 -19.31 -4.67
C GLU A 54 -6.20 -18.12 -4.90
N LEU A 55 -5.73 -17.05 -5.56
CA LEU A 55 -6.57 -15.90 -5.89
C LEU A 55 -7.72 -16.26 -6.84
N GLN A 56 -7.48 -17.12 -7.83
CA GLN A 56 -8.50 -17.58 -8.78
C GLN A 56 -9.58 -18.45 -8.13
N ALA A 57 -9.25 -19.16 -7.05
CA ALA A 57 -10.23 -19.93 -6.28
C ALA A 57 -11.20 -19.01 -5.50
N ILE A 58 -10.89 -17.72 -5.33
CA ILE A 58 -11.76 -16.75 -4.68
C ILE A 58 -12.76 -16.19 -5.69
N PRO A 59 -14.07 -16.23 -5.42
CA PRO A 59 -15.06 -15.62 -6.31
C PRO A 59 -14.78 -14.14 -6.57
N MET A 60 -14.88 -13.70 -7.83
CA MET A 60 -14.59 -12.32 -8.23
C MET A 60 -15.39 -11.28 -7.42
N ALA A 61 -16.66 -11.56 -7.13
CA ALA A 61 -17.49 -10.70 -6.28
C ALA A 61 -16.90 -10.50 -4.87
N LYS A 62 -16.28 -11.54 -4.31
CA LYS A 62 -15.62 -11.48 -2.99
C LYS A 62 -14.32 -10.69 -3.07
N LEU A 63 -13.54 -10.84 -4.14
CA LEU A 63 -12.35 -10.02 -4.37
C LEU A 63 -12.71 -8.53 -4.48
N MET A 64 -13.75 -8.19 -5.25
CA MET A 64 -14.23 -6.80 -5.35
C MET A 64 -14.69 -6.27 -3.99
N HIS A 65 -15.38 -7.08 -3.18
CA HIS A 65 -15.75 -6.68 -1.82
C HIS A 65 -14.52 -6.42 -0.94
N MET A 66 -13.50 -7.29 -0.98
CA MET A 66 -12.25 -7.08 -0.23
C MET A 66 -11.56 -5.77 -0.63
N VAL A 67 -11.54 -5.44 -1.92
CA VAL A 67 -10.95 -4.19 -2.42
C VAL A 67 -11.71 -2.96 -1.92
N LYS A 68 -13.05 -3.00 -1.97
CA LYS A 68 -13.89 -1.92 -1.42
C LYS A 68 -13.63 -1.71 0.07
N GLU A 69 -13.58 -2.81 0.82
CA GLU A 69 -13.35 -2.77 2.25
C GLU A 69 -11.94 -2.27 2.60
N ALA A 70 -10.92 -2.65 1.83
CA ALA A 70 -9.58 -2.10 1.98
C ALA A 70 -9.54 -0.58 1.78
N GLY A 71 -10.29 -0.05 0.80
CA GLY A 71 -10.44 1.39 0.60
C GLY A 71 -11.07 2.10 1.79
N ARG A 72 -12.16 1.54 2.33
CA ARG A 72 -12.83 2.06 3.55
C ARG A 72 -11.86 2.05 4.73
N ILE A 73 -11.28 0.88 5.04
CA ILE A 73 -10.34 0.69 6.15
C ILE A 73 -9.18 1.69 6.06
N PHE A 74 -8.58 1.86 4.88
CA PHE A 74 -7.50 2.82 4.68
C PHE A 74 -7.89 4.27 4.99
N ALA A 75 -9.13 4.67 4.66
CA ALA A 75 -9.61 6.03 4.86
C ALA A 75 -10.14 6.30 6.27
N THR A 76 -10.57 5.28 7.01
CA THR A 76 -11.29 5.46 8.30
C THR A 76 -10.59 4.91 9.51
N ASP A 77 -9.72 3.91 9.35
CA ASP A 77 -9.15 3.17 10.46
C ASP A 77 -7.69 3.61 10.71
N SER A 78 -7.18 3.35 11.92
CA SER A 78 -5.74 3.41 12.18
C SER A 78 -5.13 2.06 11.86
N LEU A 79 -4.10 2.04 11.02
CA LEU A 79 -3.49 0.84 10.47
C LEU A 79 -2.04 0.65 10.90
N PRO A 80 -1.57 -0.60 11.03
CA PRO A 80 -0.17 -0.86 11.29
C PRO A 80 0.67 -0.46 10.06
N CYS A 81 1.66 0.38 10.29
CA CYS A 81 2.75 0.69 9.37
C CYS A 81 4.04 0.31 10.10
N GLY A 82 4.53 -0.91 9.85
CA GLY A 82 5.69 -1.41 10.58
C GLY A 82 5.42 -1.60 12.07
N ASP A 83 6.20 -0.93 12.91
CA ASP A 83 6.12 -0.97 14.37
C ASP A 83 5.17 0.08 14.97
N GLN A 84 4.46 0.86 14.13
CA GLN A 84 3.60 1.94 14.57
C GLN A 84 2.20 1.86 13.96
N MET A 85 1.22 2.47 14.62
CA MET A 85 -0.10 2.70 14.03
C MET A 85 -0.12 4.06 13.33
N GLN A 86 -0.77 4.12 12.17
CA GLN A 86 -0.99 5.36 11.41
C GLN A 86 -2.47 5.51 11.07
N SER A 87 -3.05 6.64 11.45
CA SER A 87 -4.33 7.10 10.92
C SER A 87 -4.18 7.63 9.50
N PHE A 88 -5.30 7.86 8.82
CA PHE A 88 -5.30 8.50 7.50
C PHE A 88 -4.63 9.88 7.52
N ASP A 89 -4.86 10.70 8.54
CA ASP A 89 -4.23 12.02 8.63
C ASP A 89 -2.71 11.91 8.91
N ASP A 90 -2.24 10.88 9.62
CA ASP A 90 -0.81 10.58 9.77
C ASP A 90 -0.18 10.23 8.42
N TYR A 91 -0.86 9.37 7.64
CA TYR A 91 -0.45 9.04 6.28
C TYR A 91 -0.34 10.31 5.39
N ILE A 92 -1.33 11.22 5.45
CA ILE A 92 -1.28 12.47 4.67
C ILE A 92 -0.10 13.36 5.08
N ARG A 93 0.18 13.48 6.39
CA ARG A 93 1.35 14.22 6.88
C ARG A 93 2.65 13.59 6.38
N ASN A 94 2.81 12.28 6.53
CA ASN A 94 4.00 11.55 6.09
C ASN A 94 4.21 11.63 4.57
N LEU A 95 3.14 11.51 3.79
CA LEU A 95 3.19 11.65 2.33
C LEU A 95 3.60 13.06 1.91
N SER A 96 3.05 14.09 2.54
CA SER A 96 3.43 15.48 2.29
C SER A 96 4.90 15.73 2.66
N SER A 97 5.33 15.24 3.82
CA SER A 97 6.71 15.38 4.30
C SER A 97 7.75 14.71 3.41
N THR A 98 7.44 13.55 2.82
CA THR A 98 8.39 12.82 1.95
C THR A 98 8.38 13.27 0.49
N THR A 99 7.24 13.75 -0.02
CA THR A 99 7.10 14.13 -1.45
C THR A 99 7.24 15.63 -1.71
N GLY A 100 7.08 16.46 -0.68
CA GLY A 100 6.97 17.91 -0.82
C GLY A 100 5.64 18.42 -1.37
N SER A 101 4.69 17.53 -1.63
CA SER A 101 3.35 17.93 -2.08
C SER A 101 2.55 18.56 -0.93
N PRO A 102 1.82 19.66 -1.15
CA PRO A 102 0.90 20.20 -0.16
C PRO A 102 -0.11 19.16 0.34
N MET A 103 -0.39 19.13 1.66
CA MET A 103 -1.29 18.14 2.27
C MET A 103 -2.68 18.08 1.61
N VAL A 104 -3.19 19.20 1.10
CA VAL A 104 -4.48 19.23 0.37
C VAL A 104 -4.44 18.39 -0.90
N PHE A 105 -3.29 18.34 -1.61
CA PHE A 105 -3.12 17.51 -2.80
C PHE A 105 -2.93 16.04 -2.44
N CYS A 106 -2.15 15.76 -1.39
CA CYS A 106 -2.03 14.41 -0.83
C CYS A 106 -3.41 13.85 -0.45
N LYS A 107 -4.22 14.63 0.28
CA LYS A 107 -5.57 14.24 0.73
C LYS A 107 -6.52 14.02 -0.44
N ARG A 108 -6.50 14.92 -1.44
CA ARG A 108 -7.30 14.76 -2.67
C ARG A 108 -6.87 13.54 -3.47
N ASN A 109 -5.57 13.26 -3.58
CA ASN A 109 -5.08 12.08 -4.28
C ASN A 109 -5.50 10.79 -3.57
N ALA A 110 -5.28 10.69 -2.27
CA ALA A 110 -5.69 9.54 -1.47
C ALA A 110 -7.21 9.30 -1.53
N GLY A 111 -8.01 10.37 -1.50
CA GLY A 111 -9.47 10.28 -1.70
C GLY A 111 -9.87 9.80 -3.10
N LYS A 112 -9.11 10.13 -4.15
CA LYS A 112 -9.35 9.56 -5.49
C LYS A 112 -9.06 8.05 -5.53
N VAL A 113 -8.00 7.60 -4.86
CA VAL A 113 -7.68 6.17 -4.76
C VAL A 113 -8.80 5.43 -4.03
N GLU A 114 -9.22 5.91 -2.84
CA GLU A 114 -10.37 5.33 -2.12
C GLU A 114 -11.61 5.27 -3.00
N TYR A 115 -11.94 6.36 -3.70
CA TYR A 115 -13.10 6.41 -4.57
C TYR A 115 -13.05 5.32 -5.65
N VAL A 116 -11.88 5.11 -6.28
CA VAL A 116 -11.70 4.03 -7.27
C VAL A 116 -11.94 2.67 -6.64
N LEU A 117 -11.36 2.39 -5.47
CA LEU A 117 -11.53 1.10 -4.79
C LEU A 117 -12.99 0.85 -4.39
N ARG A 118 -13.69 1.87 -3.88
CA ARG A 118 -15.10 1.80 -3.49
C ARG A 118 -16.04 1.54 -4.67
N ASN A 119 -15.70 2.02 -5.86
CA ASN A 119 -16.51 1.88 -7.09
C ASN A 119 -15.94 0.87 -8.09
N ILE A 120 -15.09 -0.06 -7.63
CA ILE A 120 -14.34 -0.98 -8.49
C ILE A 120 -15.24 -1.86 -9.38
N ASP A 121 -16.43 -2.23 -8.90
CA ASP A 121 -17.43 -2.99 -9.64
C ASP A 121 -17.99 -2.20 -10.83
N THR A 122 -18.32 -0.92 -10.63
CA THR A 122 -18.78 -0.05 -11.73
C THR A 122 -17.69 0.14 -12.77
N ILE A 123 -16.43 0.31 -12.33
CA ILE A 123 -15.28 0.49 -13.23
C ILE A 123 -15.05 -0.78 -14.05
N ILE A 124 -14.99 -1.95 -13.42
CA ILE A 124 -14.80 -3.22 -14.11
C ILE A 124 -15.94 -3.46 -15.10
N ALA A 125 -17.20 -3.28 -14.67
CA ALA A 125 -18.34 -3.44 -15.55
C ALA A 125 -18.24 -2.54 -16.80
N GLY A 126 -17.85 -1.27 -16.65
CA GLY A 126 -17.65 -0.36 -17.77
C GLY A 126 -16.51 -0.75 -18.72
N LEU A 127 -15.48 -1.45 -18.24
CA LEU A 127 -14.35 -1.92 -19.04
C LEU A 127 -14.61 -3.25 -19.74
N THR A 128 -15.57 -4.05 -19.25
CA THR A 128 -15.87 -5.40 -19.78
C THR A 128 -17.11 -5.49 -20.65
N LEU A 129 -17.84 -4.39 -20.86
CA LEU A 129 -19.04 -4.34 -21.72
C LEU A 129 -18.71 -4.17 -23.22
N GLY A 130 -17.57 -4.70 -23.66
CA GLY A 130 -17.17 -4.83 -25.07
C GLY A 130 -17.35 -6.25 -25.57
#